data_AF-A0AAV6AG28-F1
#
_entry.id   AF-A0AAV6AG28-F1
#
_cell.length_a   1.000
_cell.length_b   1.000
_cell.length_c   1.000
_cell.angle_alpha   90.00
_cell.angle_beta   90.00
_cell.angle_gamma   90.00
#
_symmetry.space_group_name_H-M   'P 1'
#
loop_
_entity.id
_entity.type
_entity.pdbx_description
1 polymer ?
#
loop_
_entity_poly.entity_id
_entity_poly.type
_entity_poly.pdbx_seq_one_letter_code
_entity_poly.pdbx_strand_id
1 'polypeptide(L)' 'MAGTVAAVRRTSGHRLIELEIGSGERLEIEAPATFHGTRGERLAVRPRRWRLYRHDTDRCVAR' A
#
# COMPACT_ATOMS: atom_id res chain seq x y z
N MET A 1 1.01 -1.68 11.40
CA MET A 1 0.75 -2.76 10.43
C MET A 1 2.08 -3.22 9.87
N ALA A 2 2.23 -4.48 9.47
CA ALA A 2 3.47 -4.96 8.88
C ALA A 2 3.17 -5.89 7.71
N GLY A 3 4.04 -5.89 6.71
CA GLY A 3 3.92 -6.72 5.52
C GLY A 3 5.26 -7.01 4.89
N THR A 4 5.25 -7.81 3.84
CA THR A 4 6.45 -8.13 3.05
C THR A 4 6.43 -7.32 1.77
N VAL A 5 7.56 -6.71 1.41
CA VAL A 5 7.68 -5.93 0.17
C VAL A 5 7.50 -6.85 -1.03
N ALA A 6 6.40 -6.67 -1.75
CA ALA A 6 6.08 -7.38 -2.98
C ALA A 6 6.71 -6.69 -4.20
N ALA A 7 6.68 -5.35 -4.23
CA ALA A 7 7.25 -4.54 -5.30
C ALA A 7 7.69 -3.15 -4.81
N VAL A 8 8.64 -2.56 -5.54
CA VAL A 8 9.07 -1.16 -5.36
C VAL A 8 9.13 -0.52 -6.75
N ARG A 9 8.39 0.58 -6.93
CA ARG A 9 8.33 1.32 -8.20
C ARG A 9 8.87 2.74 -8.00
N ARG A 10 9.56 3.26 -9.02
CA ARG A 10 10.05 4.64 -9.05
C ARG A 10 9.03 5.53 -9.73
N THR A 11 8.83 6.71 -9.18
CA THR A 11 7.94 7.75 -9.71
C THR A 11 8.61 9.12 -9.50
N SER A 12 8.08 10.18 -10.09
CA SER A 12 8.73 11.50 -10.08
C SER A 12 8.70 12.11 -8.67
N GLY A 13 9.78 11.89 -7.91
CA GLY A 13 10.01 12.46 -6.58
C GLY A 13 9.75 11.51 -5.39
N HIS A 14 9.13 10.35 -5.61
CA HIS A 14 8.84 9.38 -4.56
C HIS A 14 9.01 7.94 -5.05
N ARG A 15 8.85 6.98 -4.14
CA ARG A 15 8.77 5.55 -4.43
C ARG A 15 7.43 5.02 -3.99
N LEU A 16 6.86 4.16 -4.81
CA LEU A 16 5.66 3.40 -4.47
C LEU A 16 6.08 2.01 -4.00
N ILE A 17 5.70 1.64 -2.80
CA ILE A 17 6.04 0.35 -2.20
C ILE A 17 4.75 -0.42 -2.01
N GLU A 18 4.73 -1.64 -2.53
CA GLU A 18 3.61 -2.56 -2.40
C GLU A 18 3.97 -3.61 -1.35
N LEU A 19 3.13 -3.73 -0.32
CA LEU A 19 3.28 -4.68 0.77
C LEU A 19 2.18 -5.74 0.71
N GLU A 20 2.57 -7.01 0.79
CA GLU A 20 1.64 -8.11 1.08
C GLU A 20 1.44 -8.17 2.60
N ILE A 21 0.18 -8.07 3.06
CA ILE A 21 -0.15 -7.92 4.50
C ILE A 21 -1.09 -9.02 5.02
N GLY A 22 -1.51 -9.95 4.16
CA GLY A 22 -2.44 -11.04 4.47
C GLY A 22 -2.53 -12.03 3.31
N SER A 23 -3.66 -12.73 3.19
CA SER A 23 -3.92 -13.67 2.10
C SER A 23 -4.62 -12.97 0.94
N GLY A 24 -3.86 -12.19 0.17
CA GLY A 24 -4.35 -11.45 -1.00
C GLY A 24 -4.65 -9.98 -0.74
N GLU A 25 -4.52 -9.50 0.51
CA GLU A 25 -4.56 -8.07 0.81
C GLU A 25 -3.22 -7.39 0.54
N ARG A 26 -3.31 -6.24 -0.13
CA ARG A 26 -2.15 -5.40 -0.46
C ARG A 26 -2.28 -4.02 0.14
N LEU A 27 -1.17 -3.52 0.67
CA LEU A 27 -1.03 -2.13 1.10
C LEU A 27 -0.02 -1.44 0.20
N GLU A 28 -0.46 -0.38 -0.46
CA GLU A 28 0.42 0.53 -1.17
C GLU A 28 0.81 1.72 -0.28
N ILE A 29 2.10 2.04 -0.24
CA ILE A 29 2.60 3.21 0.48
C ILE A 29 3.51 4.04 -0.43
N GLU A 30 3.38 5.35 -0.31
CA GLU A 30 4.35 6.30 -0.86
C GLU A 30 5.47 6.52 0.17
N ALA A 31 6.72 6.48 -0.30
CA ALA A 31 7.90 6.76 0.49
C ALA A 31 8.83 7.74 -0.22
N PRO A 32 9.70 8.45 0.51
CA PRO A 32 10.71 9.32 -0.10
C PRO A 32 11.57 8.59 -1.14
N ALA A 33 12.06 9.31 -2.15
CA ALA A 33 12.94 8.74 -3.18
C ALA A 33 14.22 8.07 -2.61
N THR A 34 14.64 8.50 -1.42
CA THR A 34 15.77 7.96 -0.66
C THR A 34 15.45 6.70 0.13
N PHE A 35 14.20 6.21 0.13
CA PHE A 35 13.86 4.97 0.82
C PHE A 35 14.45 3.75 0.10
N HIS A 36 15.24 2.96 0.81
CA HIS A 36 15.90 1.76 0.28
C HIS A 36 15.25 0.50 0.84
N GLY A 37 14.06 0.16 0.37
CA GLY A 37 13.44 -1.15 0.63
C GLY A 37 13.70 -2.13 -0.50
N THR A 38 13.92 -3.39 -0.16
CA THR A 38 14.14 -4.48 -1.13
C THR A 38 12.95 -5.44 -1.15
N ARG A 39 12.65 -6.03 -2.30
CA ARG A 39 11.62 -7.08 -2.40
C ARG A 39 11.95 -8.25 -1.46
N GLY A 40 10.94 -8.75 -0.74
CA GLY A 40 11.07 -9.79 0.27
C GLY A 40 11.41 -9.28 1.68
N GLU A 41 11.74 -7.99 1.83
CA GLU A 41 11.99 -7.39 3.13
C GLU A 41 10.69 -7.23 3.94
N ARG A 42 10.78 -7.40 5.26
CA ARG A 42 9.67 -7.15 6.18
C ARG A 42 9.63 -5.66 6.53
N LEU A 43 8.55 -4.97 6.22
CA LEU A 43 8.38 -3.55 6.52
C LEU A 43 7.18 -3.34 7.46
N ALA A 44 7.39 -2.54 8.51
CA ALA A 44 6.34 -2.09 9.40
C ALA A 44 5.95 -0.64 9.09
N VAL A 45 4.65 -0.40 8.91
CA VAL A 45 4.08 0.92 8.65
C VAL A 45 3.20 1.32 9.83
N ARG A 46 3.42 2.54 10.33
CA ARG A 46 2.59 3.15 11.37
C ARG A 46 1.94 4.43 10.84
N PRO A 47 0.74 4.36 10.23
CA PRO A 47 0.03 5.56 9.84
C PRO A 47 -0.26 6.42 11.07
N ARG A 48 0.15 7.68 11.03
CA ARG A 48 -0.10 8.66 12.10
C ARG A 48 -1.43 9.40 11.91
N ARG A 49 -1.95 9.41 10.68
CA ARG A 49 -3.22 10.01 10.27
C ARG A 49 -3.89 9.04 9.30
N TRP A 50 -5.16 8.74 9.49
CA TRP A 50 -5.90 7.82 8.64
C TRP A 50 -7.34 8.29 8.47
N ARG A 51 -7.94 7.91 7.34
CA ARG A 51 -9.36 8.07 7.05
C ARG A 51 -9.81 6.80 6.35
N LEU A 52 -10.96 6.26 6.79
CA LEU A 52 -11.60 5.14 6.12
C LEU A 52 -12.62 5.70 5.14
N TYR A 53 -12.67 5.10 3.96
CA TYR A 53 -13.70 5.35 2.96
C TYR A 53 -14.57 4.11 2.90
N ARG A 54 -15.90 4.29 2.84
CA ARG A 54 -16.78 3.15 2.57
C ARG A 54 -16.55 2.69 1.14
N HIS A 55 -16.48 1.39 0.95
CA HIS A 55 -16.50 0.81 -0.37
C HIS A 55 -17.91 1.02 -0.93
N ASP A 56 -18.07 1.99 -1.83
CA ASP A 56 -19.36 2.27 -2.46
C ASP A 56 -19.64 1.20 -3.52
N THR A 57 -20.05 0.02 -3.05
CA THR A 57 -20.46 -1.09 -3.91
C THR A 57 -21.94 -1.07 -4.24
N ASP A 58 -22.69 -0.06 -3.80
CA ASP A 58 -24.09 0.12 -4.20
C ASP A 58 -24.17 0.77 -5.59
N ARG A 59 -23.62 0.08 -6.60
CA ARG A 59 -24.13 0.26 -7.96
C ARG A 59 -25.51 -0.37 -8.00
N CYS A 60 -26.53 0.46 -7.84
CA CYS A 60 -27.91 0.08 -8.11
C CYS A 60 -27.98 -0.43 -9.56
N VAL A 61 -28.15 -1.73 -9.73
CA VAL A 61 -28.39 -2.33 -11.04
C VAL A 61 -29.84 -2.01 -11.39
N ALA A 62 -30.04 -1.12 -12.36
CA ALA A 62 -31.36 -0.85 -12.92
C ALA A 62 -31.93 -2.17 -13.46
N ARG A 63 -33.10 -2.57 -12.97
CA ARG A 63 -33.87 -3.72 -13.44
C ARG A 63 -34.76 -3.31 -14.60
#